data_AF-A0A930FG34-F1
#
_entry.id   AF-A0A930FG34-F1
#
_cell.length_a   1.000
_cell.length_b   1.000
_cell.length_c   1.000
_cell.angle_alpha   90.00
_cell.angle_beta   90.00
_cell.angle_gamma   90.00
#
_symmetry.space_group_name_H-M   'P 1'
#
loop_
_entity.id
_entity.type
_entity.pdbx_description
1 polymer ?
#
loop_
_entity_poly.entity_id
_entity_poly.type
_entity_poly.pdbx_seq_one_letter_code
_entity_poly.pdbx_strand_id
1 'polypeptide(L)'
;VKELVGTTFSVKTALDSEEREDSFYIYENEPLPEYRIEILEIVEAKAHIKCNGMLILDGYAEPWIEERFQIDSWIPVIESVHDWDKLSL
;
A
#
# COMPACT_ATOMS: atom_id res chain seq x y z
N VAL A 1 -6.47 -4.77 -15.06
CA VAL A 1 -6.65 -4.65 -13.59
C VAL A 1 -7.71 -5.56 -12.98
N LYS A 2 -8.87 -5.82 -13.61
CA LYS A 2 -9.94 -6.67 -13.01
C LYS A 2 -9.48 -8.09 -12.65
N GLU A 3 -8.51 -8.62 -13.37
CA GLU A 3 -7.84 -9.90 -13.12
C GLU A 3 -7.09 -9.94 -11.78
N LEU A 4 -6.84 -8.80 -11.15
CA LEU A 4 -6.22 -8.71 -9.83
C LEU A 4 -7.21 -8.97 -8.68
N VAL A 5 -8.52 -9.04 -8.94
CA VAL A 5 -9.51 -9.37 -7.91
C VAL A 5 -9.25 -10.76 -7.32
N GLY A 6 -9.21 -10.84 -5.99
CA GLY A 6 -8.87 -12.05 -5.24
C GLY A 6 -7.36 -12.29 -5.09
N THR A 7 -6.51 -11.45 -5.69
CA THR A 7 -5.06 -11.56 -5.51
C THR A 7 -4.64 -10.96 -4.17
N THR A 8 -3.53 -11.49 -3.66
CA THR A 8 -2.87 -11.02 -2.44
C THR A 8 -1.41 -10.73 -2.78
N PHE A 9 -0.92 -9.59 -2.33
CA PHE A 9 0.51 -9.25 -2.35
C PHE A 9 0.99 -9.07 -0.93
N SER A 10 2.25 -9.43 -0.69
CA SER A 10 2.87 -9.27 0.61
C SER A 10 4.39 -9.20 0.47
N VAL A 11 5.00 -8.46 1.38
CA VAL A 11 6.45 -8.49 1.60
C VAL A 11 6.72 -8.91 3.04
N LYS A 12 7.90 -9.44 3.29
CA LYS A 12 8.27 -9.89 4.64
C LYS A 12 9.20 -8.88 5.31
N THR A 13 10.14 -8.31 4.57
CA THR A 13 11.19 -7.47 5.12
C THR A 13 11.15 -6.06 4.55
N ALA A 14 11.79 -5.11 5.24
CA ALA A 14 11.99 -3.75 4.74
C ALA A 14 12.73 -3.75 3.38
N LEU A 15 13.75 -4.59 3.22
CA LEU A 15 14.50 -4.71 1.97
C LEU A 15 13.62 -5.14 0.80
N ASP A 16 12.72 -6.13 1.01
CA ASP A 16 11.77 -6.56 -0.03
C ASP A 16 10.86 -5.39 -0.47
N SER A 17 10.46 -4.53 0.48
CA SER A 17 9.65 -3.33 0.22
C SER A 17 10.43 -2.30 -0.58
N GLU A 18 11.70 -2.05 -0.22
CA GLU A 18 12.59 -1.11 -0.91
C GLU A 18 12.85 -1.54 -2.35
N GLU A 19 13.17 -2.82 -2.58
CA GLU A 19 13.43 -3.37 -3.92
C GLU A 19 12.23 -3.26 -4.86
N ARG A 20 11.01 -3.25 -4.28
CA ARG A 20 9.75 -3.08 -5.03
C ARG A 20 9.32 -1.62 -5.15
N GLU A 21 10.01 -0.70 -4.48
CA GLU A 21 9.61 0.70 -4.30
C GLU A 21 8.20 0.85 -3.72
N ASP A 22 7.78 -0.12 -2.90
CA ASP A 22 6.49 -0.09 -2.22
C ASP A 22 6.51 1.07 -1.20
N SER A 23 5.63 2.06 -1.38
CA SER A 23 5.58 3.28 -0.57
C SER A 23 4.17 3.61 -0.10
N PHE A 24 4.06 4.02 1.17
CA PHE A 24 2.86 4.63 1.74
C PHE A 24 3.17 6.09 2.07
N TYR A 25 2.74 7.01 1.21
CA TYR A 25 2.98 8.46 1.32
C TYR A 25 2.39 9.15 2.57
N ILE A 26 1.80 8.39 3.50
CA ILE A 26 1.25 8.92 4.75
C ILE A 26 2.37 9.12 5.79
N TYR A 27 3.51 8.42 5.68
CA TYR A 27 4.54 8.33 6.74
C TYR A 27 5.98 8.50 6.22
N GLU A 28 6.20 9.39 5.25
CA GLU A 28 7.52 9.60 4.60
C GLU A 28 8.00 8.39 3.75
N ASN A 29 9.23 8.43 3.22
CA ASN A 29 9.79 7.38 2.35
C ASN A 29 10.34 6.17 3.15
N GLU A 30 9.73 5.84 4.28
CA GLU A 30 10.16 4.71 5.10
C GLU A 30 9.68 3.37 4.49
N PRO A 31 10.48 2.30 4.58
CA PRO A 31 10.11 1.01 4.03
C PRO A 31 8.98 0.34 4.84
N LEU A 32 8.23 -0.55 4.19
CA LEU A 32 7.03 -1.15 4.76
C LEU A 32 7.21 -2.65 5.03
N PRO A 33 7.75 -3.05 6.20
CA PRO A 33 7.91 -4.45 6.53
C PRO A 33 6.57 -5.15 6.82
N GLU A 34 6.56 -6.47 6.61
CA GLU A 34 5.45 -7.37 6.97
C GLU A 34 4.06 -6.96 6.46
N TYR A 35 3.96 -6.21 5.36
CA TYR A 35 2.64 -5.82 4.85
C TYR A 35 2.00 -6.91 3.98
N ARG A 36 0.67 -6.92 4.00
CA ARG A 36 -0.19 -7.72 3.14
C ARG A 36 -1.34 -6.86 2.62
N ILE A 37 -1.52 -6.85 1.30
CA ILE A 37 -2.67 -6.24 0.63
C ILE A 37 -3.47 -7.30 -0.11
N GLU A 38 -4.79 -7.24 0.02
CA GLU A 38 -5.75 -8.10 -0.66
C GLU A 38 -6.72 -7.22 -1.46
N ILE A 39 -6.92 -7.56 -2.73
CA ILE A 39 -7.85 -6.86 -3.61
C ILE A 39 -9.17 -7.61 -3.61
N LEU A 40 -10.19 -7.04 -2.98
CA LEU A 40 -11.50 -7.67 -2.80
C LEU A 40 -12.40 -7.49 -4.02
N GLU A 41 -12.39 -6.29 -4.60
CA GLU A 41 -13.25 -5.93 -5.73
C GLU A 41 -12.62 -4.79 -6.53
N ILE A 42 -12.92 -4.69 -7.83
CA ILE A 42 -12.60 -3.51 -8.65
C ILE A 42 -13.83 -3.09 -9.45
N VAL A 43 -14.35 -1.90 -9.15
CA VAL A 43 -15.55 -1.30 -9.74
C VAL A 43 -15.25 0.14 -10.13
N GLU A 44 -15.60 0.54 -11.35
CA GLU A 44 -15.54 1.94 -11.82
C GLU A 44 -14.21 2.65 -11.48
N ALA A 45 -13.08 2.00 -11.78
CA ALA A 45 -11.72 2.50 -11.51
C ALA A 45 -11.38 2.70 -10.02
N LYS A 46 -12.09 2.04 -9.11
CA LYS A 46 -11.73 1.95 -7.69
C LYS A 46 -11.55 0.48 -7.30
N ALA A 47 -10.57 0.22 -6.45
CA ALA A 47 -10.32 -1.08 -5.86
C ALA A 47 -10.72 -1.05 -4.38
N HIS A 48 -11.54 -2.01 -3.96
CA HIS A 48 -11.74 -2.29 -2.55
C HIS A 48 -10.59 -3.15 -2.07
N ILE A 49 -9.81 -2.64 -1.12
CA ILE A 49 -8.65 -3.32 -0.58
C ILE A 49 -8.79 -3.56 0.92
N LYS A 50 -8.16 -4.64 1.38
CA LYS A 50 -7.74 -4.80 2.77
C LYS A 50 -6.22 -4.79 2.82
N CYS A 51 -5.65 -3.85 3.54
CA CYS A 51 -4.21 -3.76 3.73
C CYS A 51 -3.89 -3.74 5.23
N ASN A 52 -2.87 -4.46 5.64
CA ASN A 52 -2.36 -4.42 7.01
C ASN A 52 -0.86 -4.67 6.97
N GLY A 53 -0.17 -4.23 8.01
CA GLY A 53 1.27 -4.40 8.09
C GLY A 53 1.85 -3.60 9.24
N MET A 54 3.14 -3.29 9.12
CA MET A 54 3.89 -2.54 10.09
C MET A 54 4.46 -1.29 9.43
N LEU A 55 4.14 -0.13 10.00
CA LEU A 55 4.73 1.15 9.64
C LEU A 55 5.99 1.36 10.48
N ILE A 56 7.02 1.91 9.87
CA ILE A 56 8.14 2.51 10.58
C ILE A 56 7.81 3.99 10.76
N LEU A 57 7.61 4.41 12.01
CA LEU A 57 7.30 5.80 12.36
C LEU A 57 8.56 6.64 12.58
N ASP A 58 9.66 6.00 12.99
CA ASP A 58 10.98 6.61 13.14
C ASP A 58 12.06 5.56 12.84
N GLY A 59 12.60 5.61 11.62
CA GLY A 59 13.69 4.75 11.16
C GLY A 59 15.07 5.15 11.72
N TYR A 60 15.18 6.30 12.39
CA TYR A 60 16.43 6.78 13.01
C TYR A 60 16.58 6.35 14.47
N ALA A 61 15.50 5.88 15.11
CA ALA A 61 15.53 5.36 16.46
C ALA A 61 16.23 3.98 16.55
N GLU A 62 16.84 3.70 17.71
CA GLU A 62 17.41 2.38 18.02
C GLU A 62 16.75 1.79 19.29
N PRO A 63 15.89 0.76 19.17
CA PRO A 63 15.35 0.19 17.92
C PRO A 63 14.36 1.13 17.22
N TRP A 64 14.01 0.83 15.98
CA TRP A 64 12.98 1.55 15.22
C TRP A 64 11.67 1.67 16.01
N ILE A 65 10.99 2.81 15.84
CA ILE A 65 9.64 2.97 16.37
C ILE A 65 8.67 2.47 15.30
N GLU A 66 7.86 1.49 15.66
CA GLU A 66 6.98 0.77 14.73
C GLU A 66 5.52 0.82 15.21
N GLU A 67 4.58 0.85 14.27
CA GLU A 67 3.14 0.75 14.56
C GLU A 67 2.42 -0.17 13.58
N ARG A 68 1.50 -1.00 14.08
CA ARG A 68 0.65 -1.84 13.21
C ARG A 68 -0.50 -1.02 12.66
N PHE A 69 -0.74 -1.16 11.36
CA PHE A 69 -1.86 -0.51 10.70
C PHE A 69 -2.81 -1.54 10.08
N GLN A 70 -4.06 -1.10 9.91
CA GLN A 70 -5.07 -1.83 9.16
C GLN A 70 -5.94 -0.85 8.40
N ILE A 71 -6.13 -1.12 7.11
CA ILE A 71 -6.94 -0.33 6.18
C ILE A 71 -7.93 -1.27 5.52
N ASP A 72 -9.19 -0.84 5.51
CA ASP A 72 -10.26 -1.43 4.72
C ASP A 72 -10.91 -0.27 3.97
N SER A 73 -10.58 -0.12 2.69
CA SER A 73 -10.87 1.12 1.97
C SER A 73 -11.01 0.94 0.46
N TRP A 74 -11.69 1.88 -0.17
CA TRP A 74 -11.74 2.04 -1.61
C TRP A 74 -10.67 3.02 -2.05
N ILE A 75 -9.73 2.55 -2.87
CA ILE A 75 -8.66 3.37 -3.44
C ILE A 75 -8.85 3.52 -4.95
N PRO A 76 -8.46 4.65 -5.54
CA PRO A 76 -8.47 4.78 -6.99
C PRO A 76 -7.44 3.86 -7.64
N VAL A 77 -7.77 3.34 -8.81
CA VAL A 77 -6.86 2.58 -9.67
C VAL A 77 -6.29 3.55 -10.70
N ILE A 78 -4.97 3.76 -10.64
CA ILE A 78 -4.23 4.61 -11.57
C ILE A 78 -3.43 3.69 -12.50
N GLU A 79 -3.78 3.65 -13.78
CA GLU A 79 -3.06 2.88 -14.81
C GLU A 79 -2.19 3.82 -15.68
N SER A 80 -2.48 5.12 -15.68
CA SER A 80 -1.74 6.16 -16.38
C SER A 80 -1.83 7.51 -15.68
N VAL A 81 -0.94 8.45 -16.05
CA VAL A 81 -0.95 9.82 -15.52
C VAL A 81 -2.29 10.55 -15.73
N HIS A 82 -3.04 10.21 -16.78
CA HIS A 82 -4.33 10.84 -17.10
C HIS A 82 -5.46 10.35 -16.18
N ASP A 83 -5.27 9.26 -15.44
CA ASP A 83 -6.30 8.78 -14.52
C ASP A 83 -6.45 9.71 -13.30
N TRP A 84 -5.40 10.49 -12.98
CA TRP A 84 -5.47 11.52 -11.95
C TRP A 84 -6.52 12.60 -12.27
N ASP A 85 -6.70 12.96 -13.54
CA ASP A 85 -7.70 13.94 -13.97
C ASP A 85 -9.14 13.49 -13.66
N LYS A 86 -9.37 12.17 -13.59
CA LYS A 86 -10.68 11.58 -13.27
C LYS A 86 -11.04 11.71 -11.79
N LEU A 87 -10.06 11.95 -10.92
CA LEU A 87 -10.24 11.95 -9.47
C LEU A 87 -10.60 13.32 -8.89
N SER A 88 -10.57 14.38 -9.69
CA SER A 88 -10.96 15.74 -9.28
C SER A 88 -10.36 16.17 -7.92
N LEU A 89 -9.08 15.86 -7.70
CA LEU A 89 -8.34 16.29 -6.50
C LEU A 89 -7.85 17.73 -6.65
#